data_AF-A0A0C1D497-F1
#
_entry.id   AF-A0A0C1D497-F1
#
_cell.length_a   1.000
_cell.length_b   1.000
_cell.length_c   1.000
_cell.angle_alpha   90.00
_cell.angle_beta   90.00
_cell.angle_gamma   90.00
#
_symmetry.space_group_name_H-M   'P 1'
#
loop_
_entity.id
_entity.type
_entity.pdbx_description
1 polymer ?
#
loop_
_entity_poly.entity_id
_entity_poly.type
_entity_poly.pdbx_seq_one_letter_code
_entity_poly.pdbx_strand_id
1 'polypeptide(L)'
;MDRNLGATQVATSSSDAASFGDLYQWGRLADGHQVRTFAVITTLSSTDVPGNANFIGTSVSPLDWHSPQNDNLWQGVNGINNPCLTGFRIPTQAEFNAEAALFTSQNQAGAFASPLKIPAAGSRRYDNGTNIATNY
;
A
#
# COMPACT_ATOMS: atom_id res chain seq x y z
N MET A 1 8.16 3.10 13.80
CA MET A 1 7.43 2.04 13.09
C MET A 1 8.38 0.87 12.94
N ASP A 2 8.05 -0.29 13.51
CA ASP A 2 8.93 -1.47 13.56
C ASP A 2 8.51 -2.57 12.57
N ARG A 3 7.38 -2.39 11.88
CA ARG A 3 6.77 -3.35 10.93
C ARG A 3 5.98 -2.61 9.84
N ASN A 4 5.60 -3.33 8.79
CA ASN A 4 4.76 -2.79 7.71
C ASN A 4 3.40 -2.30 8.21
N LEU A 5 2.84 -1.32 7.51
CA LEU A 5 1.50 -0.79 7.79
C LEU A 5 0.44 -1.90 7.69
N GLY A 6 -0.33 -2.09 8.77
CA GLY A 6 -1.34 -3.15 8.86
C GLY A 6 -0.80 -4.54 9.22
N ALA A 7 0.51 -4.69 9.42
CA ALA A 7 1.10 -5.98 9.81
C ALA A 7 0.89 -6.28 11.30
N THR A 8 0.71 -7.56 11.62
CA THR A 8 0.54 -8.03 13.00
C THR A 8 1.88 -8.31 13.70
N GLN A 9 2.95 -8.50 12.93
CA GLN A 9 4.31 -8.70 13.46
C GLN A 9 5.40 -8.13 12.55
N VAL A 10 6.60 -8.00 13.11
CA VAL A 10 7.83 -7.75 12.35
C VAL A 10 8.14 -8.99 11.50
N ALA A 11 8.60 -8.80 10.27
CA ALA A 11 8.90 -9.92 9.38
C ALA A 11 9.99 -10.84 9.97
N THR A 12 9.67 -12.12 10.06
CA THR A 12 10.60 -13.19 10.46
C THR A 12 11.24 -13.91 9.27
N SER A 13 10.62 -13.78 8.09
CA SER A 13 11.15 -14.22 6.79
C SER A 13 10.60 -13.32 5.67
N SER A 14 11.14 -13.46 4.45
CA SER A 14 10.59 -12.77 3.29
C SER A 14 9.19 -13.26 2.86
N SER A 15 8.71 -14.37 3.42
CA SER A 15 7.40 -14.99 3.13
C SER A 15 6.45 -14.99 4.32
N ASP A 16 6.79 -14.26 5.39
CA ASP A 16 6.00 -14.17 6.60
C ASP A 16 4.69 -13.39 6.35
N ALA A 17 3.60 -14.13 6.11
CA ALA A 17 2.31 -13.55 5.78
C ALA A 17 1.77 -12.58 6.85
N ALA A 18 2.10 -12.81 8.13
CA ALA A 18 1.68 -11.95 9.23
C ALA A 18 2.37 -10.58 9.21
N SER A 19 3.46 -10.45 8.42
CA SER A 19 4.24 -9.22 8.24
C SER A 19 3.92 -8.44 6.96
N PHE A 20 3.08 -8.97 6.07
CA PHE A 20 2.85 -8.38 4.73
C PHE A 20 2.19 -7.01 4.77
N GLY A 21 1.35 -6.77 5.77
CA GLY A 21 0.57 -5.55 5.85
C GLY A 21 -0.58 -5.47 4.85
N ASP A 22 -1.15 -4.28 4.80
CA ASP A 22 -2.35 -3.93 4.05
C ASP A 22 -2.05 -3.46 2.61
N LEU A 23 -3.09 -3.39 1.77
CA LEU A 23 -3.02 -3.09 0.34
C LEU A 23 -3.80 -1.81 -0.01
N TYR A 24 -3.14 -0.66 0.16
CA TYR A 24 -3.75 0.66 0.00
C TYR A 24 -4.00 1.04 -1.46
N GLN A 25 -5.07 1.80 -1.70
CA GLN A 25 -5.29 2.57 -2.93
C GLN A 25 -4.65 3.94 -2.77
N TRP A 26 -3.85 4.35 -3.74
CA TRP A 26 -3.11 5.61 -3.68
C TRP A 26 -4.06 6.80 -3.49
N GLY A 27 -3.75 7.69 -2.54
CA GLY A 27 -4.57 8.85 -2.23
C GLY A 27 -5.85 8.57 -1.42
N ARG A 28 -6.16 7.33 -1.06
CA ARG A 28 -7.35 7.01 -0.25
C ARG A 28 -7.00 6.83 1.22
N LEU A 29 -7.77 7.43 2.12
CA LEU A 29 -7.62 7.17 3.56
C LEU A 29 -7.81 5.69 3.89
N ALA A 30 -7.25 5.26 5.02
CA ALA A 30 -7.42 3.91 5.56
C ALA A 30 -8.85 3.70 6.11
N ASP A 31 -9.84 3.59 5.23
CA ASP A 31 -11.26 3.39 5.53
C ASP A 31 -11.69 1.92 5.58
N GLY A 32 -10.73 0.99 5.50
CA GLY A 32 -10.94 -0.46 5.53
C GLY A 32 -10.68 -1.12 4.18
N HIS A 33 -10.70 -0.39 3.07
CA HIS A 33 -10.45 -0.94 1.73
C HIS A 33 -9.10 -1.66 1.60
N GLN A 34 -8.12 -1.24 2.40
CA GLN A 34 -6.76 -1.76 2.38
C GLN A 34 -6.68 -3.20 2.92
N VAL A 35 -7.68 -3.62 3.70
CA VAL A 35 -7.71 -4.96 4.28
C VAL A 35 -8.06 -5.97 3.20
N ARG A 36 -7.29 -7.06 3.15
CA ARG A 36 -7.31 -8.06 2.07
C ARG A 36 -8.63 -8.82 1.91
N THR A 37 -9.52 -8.77 2.91
CA THR A 37 -10.76 -9.54 2.97
C THR A 37 -11.99 -8.82 2.41
N PHE A 38 -11.92 -7.50 2.18
CA PHE A 38 -13.08 -6.77 1.67
C PHE A 38 -13.33 -7.00 0.18
N ALA A 39 -14.61 -6.86 -0.17
CA ALA A 39 -15.10 -7.02 -1.53
C ALA A 39 -14.45 -6.01 -2.50
N VAL A 40 -14.48 -6.39 -3.77
CA VAL A 40 -14.11 -5.52 -4.88
C VAL A 40 -15.38 -5.01 -5.54
N ILE A 41 -15.47 -3.71 -5.72
CA ILE A 41 -16.52 -3.05 -6.49
C ILE A 41 -15.92 -2.31 -7.68
N THR A 42 -16.72 -2.05 -8.71
CA THR A 42 -16.27 -1.37 -9.93
C THR A 42 -16.91 0.01 -10.14
N THR A 43 -17.83 0.40 -9.26
CA THR A 43 -18.38 1.75 -9.23
C THR A 43 -17.35 2.69 -8.62
N LEU A 44 -16.83 3.61 -9.43
CA LEU A 44 -15.87 4.62 -9.00
C LEU A 44 -16.51 5.61 -8.01
N SER A 45 -15.70 6.12 -7.10
CA SER A 45 -16.15 7.17 -6.18
C SER A 45 -16.14 8.53 -6.88
N SER A 46 -17.20 9.31 -6.69
CA SER A 46 -17.25 10.73 -7.09
C SER A 46 -16.85 11.69 -5.97
N THR A 47 -16.38 11.16 -4.84
CA THR A 47 -15.96 11.91 -3.66
C THR A 47 -14.66 11.38 -3.08
N ASP A 48 -13.88 12.25 -2.44
CA ASP A 48 -12.60 11.91 -1.82
C ASP A 48 -12.72 10.86 -0.69
N VAL A 49 -13.94 10.63 -0.18
CA VAL A 49 -14.26 9.64 0.86
C VAL A 49 -15.43 8.75 0.39
N PRO A 50 -15.16 7.55 -0.16
CA PRO A 50 -16.21 6.68 -0.73
C PRO A 50 -17.31 6.21 0.23
N GLY A 51 -17.13 6.37 1.54
CA GLY A 51 -18.10 5.97 2.56
C GLY A 51 -18.30 4.45 2.70
N ASN A 52 -17.37 3.65 2.19
CA ASN A 52 -17.42 2.18 2.28
C ASN A 52 -16.00 1.60 2.36
N ALA A 53 -15.88 0.37 2.85
CA ALA A 53 -14.59 -0.32 3.02
C ALA A 53 -14.24 -1.23 1.82
N ASN A 54 -14.91 -1.11 0.66
CA ASN A 54 -14.61 -1.96 -0.48
C ASN A 54 -13.41 -1.42 -1.27
N PHE A 55 -12.64 -2.33 -1.86
CA PHE A 55 -11.64 -1.98 -2.84
C PHE A 55 -12.33 -1.60 -4.15
N ILE A 56 -11.99 -0.46 -4.73
CA ILE A 56 -12.61 0.03 -5.96
C ILE A 56 -11.67 -0.26 -7.14
N GLY A 57 -12.01 -1.26 -7.95
CA GLY A 57 -11.24 -1.63 -9.13
C GLY A 57 -11.81 -1.02 -10.41
N THR A 58 -10.97 -0.73 -11.39
CA THR A 58 -11.44 -0.31 -12.73
C THR A 58 -10.48 -0.71 -13.85
N SER A 59 -11.07 -1.13 -14.98
CA SER A 59 -10.35 -1.36 -16.24
C SER A 59 -10.37 -0.14 -17.17
N VAL A 60 -10.96 0.97 -16.74
CA VAL A 60 -11.10 2.21 -17.53
C VAL A 60 -9.98 3.19 -17.17
N SER A 61 -9.27 3.68 -18.18
CA SER A 61 -8.24 4.73 -18.03
C SER A 61 -8.83 5.98 -17.35
N PRO A 62 -8.15 6.58 -16.34
CA PRO A 62 -6.73 6.40 -15.96
C PRO A 62 -6.46 5.31 -14.92
N LEU A 63 -7.40 4.39 -14.69
CA LEU A 63 -7.27 3.27 -13.75
C LEU A 63 -7.27 3.74 -12.29
N ASP A 64 -8.11 4.74 -12.02
CA ASP A 64 -8.27 5.39 -10.72
C ASP A 64 -9.57 4.97 -10.04
N TRP A 65 -9.53 4.82 -8.72
CA TRP A 65 -10.71 4.53 -7.91
C TRP A 65 -11.66 5.73 -7.81
N HIS A 66 -11.15 6.93 -8.09
CA HIS A 66 -11.83 8.20 -8.01
C HIS A 66 -12.13 8.78 -9.40
N SER A 67 -13.34 9.27 -9.63
CA SER A 67 -13.76 9.91 -10.90
C SER A 67 -14.63 11.14 -10.65
N PRO A 68 -14.19 12.34 -11.09
CA PRO A 68 -12.96 12.63 -11.85
C PRO A 68 -11.69 12.46 -11.01
N GLN A 69 -10.54 12.12 -11.62
CA GLN A 69 -9.27 11.95 -10.90
C GLN A 69 -8.90 13.17 -10.04
N ASN A 70 -8.32 12.93 -8.86
CA ASN A 70 -7.87 13.96 -7.93
C ASN A 70 -6.47 13.62 -7.37
N ASP A 71 -5.43 14.20 -7.96
CA ASP A 71 -4.04 13.95 -7.54
C ASP A 71 -3.64 14.70 -6.26
N ASN A 72 -4.50 15.61 -5.76
CA ASN A 72 -4.24 16.41 -4.55
C ASN A 72 -4.58 15.68 -3.25
N LEU A 73 -4.99 14.41 -3.33
CA LEU A 73 -5.39 13.63 -2.17
C LEU A 73 -4.22 13.27 -1.25
N TRP A 74 -2.98 13.30 -1.74
CA TRP A 74 -1.81 13.12 -0.91
C TRP A 74 -1.35 14.45 -0.28
N GLN A 75 -1.66 14.62 1.00
CA GLN A 75 -1.48 15.89 1.72
C GLN A 75 -0.30 15.88 2.71
N GLY A 76 0.55 14.86 2.63
CA GLY A 76 1.73 14.72 3.50
C GLY A 76 1.39 14.33 4.94
N VAL A 77 2.27 14.68 5.90
CA VAL A 77 2.25 14.17 7.29
C VAL A 77 0.91 14.41 7.99
N ASN A 78 0.30 15.58 7.79
CA ASN A 78 -0.95 15.98 8.45
C ASN A 78 -2.20 15.71 7.60
N GLY A 79 -2.05 15.01 6.47
CA GLY A 79 -3.14 14.66 5.58
C GLY A 79 -4.05 13.58 6.15
N ILE A 80 -5.36 13.68 5.89
CA ILE A 80 -6.31 12.63 6.30
C ILE A 80 -6.04 11.29 5.59
N ASN A 81 -5.43 11.35 4.40
CA ASN A 81 -5.09 10.20 3.59
C ASN A 81 -3.69 9.63 3.91
N ASN A 82 -2.99 10.16 4.91
CA ASN A 82 -1.73 9.60 5.39
C ASN A 82 -2.01 8.33 6.21
N PRO A 83 -1.65 7.12 5.73
CA PRO A 83 -1.92 5.89 6.48
C PRO A 83 -0.94 5.69 7.65
N CYS A 84 0.07 6.54 7.80
CA CYS A 84 1.11 6.40 8.81
C CYS A 84 0.67 6.95 10.17
N LEU A 85 1.26 6.39 11.24
CA LEU A 85 1.11 6.92 12.60
C LEU A 85 1.53 8.39 12.69
N THR A 86 1.02 9.10 13.69
CA THR A 86 1.35 10.52 13.93
C THR A 86 2.86 10.76 13.91
N GLY A 87 3.29 11.75 13.10
CA GLY A 87 4.70 12.10 12.92
C GLY A 87 5.43 11.33 11.82
N PHE A 88 4.78 10.34 11.19
CA PHE A 88 5.33 9.59 10.07
C PHE A 88 4.59 9.91 8.76
N ARG A 89 5.24 9.65 7.62
CA ARG A 89 4.64 9.71 6.29
C ARG A 89 5.22 8.62 5.40
N ILE A 90 4.55 8.36 4.29
CA ILE A 90 5.13 7.57 3.20
C ILE A 90 6.38 8.29 2.66
N PRO A 91 7.48 7.58 2.41
CA PRO A 91 8.67 8.18 1.82
C PRO A 91 8.37 8.70 0.41
N THR A 92 9.08 9.74 0.01
CA THR A 92 9.14 10.11 -1.41
C THR A 92 9.91 9.03 -2.18
N GLN A 93 9.71 8.99 -3.50
CA GLN A 93 10.47 8.08 -4.36
C GLN A 93 11.99 8.25 -4.19
N ALA A 94 12.48 9.49 -4.03
CA ALA A 94 13.90 9.77 -3.85
C ALA A 94 14.43 9.24 -2.51
N GLU A 95 13.67 9.41 -1.43
CA GLU A 95 14.03 8.88 -0.11
C GLU A 95 14.03 7.35 -0.10
N PHE A 96 13.00 6.72 -0.69
CA PHE A 96 12.95 5.27 -0.77
C PHE A 96 14.08 4.70 -1.64
N ASN A 97 14.42 5.36 -2.75
CA ASN A 97 15.56 4.97 -3.59
C ASN A 97 16.89 5.10 -2.84
N ALA A 98 17.08 6.18 -2.06
CA ALA A 98 18.27 6.38 -1.26
C ALA A 98 18.41 5.30 -0.18
N GLU A 99 17.32 4.91 0.48
CA GLU A 99 17.30 3.81 1.46
C GLU A 99 17.56 2.45 0.78
N ALA A 100 16.88 2.17 -0.34
CA ALA A 100 17.02 0.91 -1.08
C ALA A 100 18.44 0.72 -1.65
N ALA A 101 19.14 1.80 -1.99
CA ALA A 101 20.53 1.75 -2.43
C ALA A 101 21.49 1.23 -1.33
N LEU A 102 21.10 1.28 -0.06
CA LEU A 102 21.86 0.76 1.07
C LEU A 102 21.60 -0.73 1.34
N PHE A 103 20.66 -1.36 0.62
CA PHE A 103 20.40 -2.79 0.79
C PHE A 103 21.61 -3.61 0.38
N THR A 104 21.92 -4.65 1.15
CA THR A 104 23.08 -5.53 0.93
C THR A 104 23.06 -6.22 -0.43
N SER A 105 21.87 -6.42 -1.00
CA SER A 105 21.66 -6.85 -2.37
C SER A 105 20.36 -6.25 -2.92
N GLN A 106 20.32 -6.01 -4.23
CA GLN A 106 19.16 -5.42 -4.92
C GLN A 106 18.14 -6.51 -5.29
N ASN A 107 17.73 -7.29 -4.29
CA ASN A 107 16.76 -8.36 -4.42
C ASN A 107 15.96 -8.54 -3.11
N GLN A 108 15.10 -9.55 -3.08
CA GLN A 108 14.26 -9.87 -1.92
C GLN A 108 15.07 -10.11 -0.63
N ALA A 109 16.22 -10.79 -0.72
CA ALA A 109 17.04 -11.10 0.44
C ALA A 109 17.63 -9.83 1.05
N GLY A 110 18.12 -8.89 0.22
CA GLY A 110 18.60 -7.59 0.70
C GLY A 110 17.50 -6.70 1.28
N ALA A 111 16.31 -6.69 0.67
CA ALA A 111 15.15 -5.96 1.18
C ALA A 111 14.70 -6.47 2.56
N PHE A 112 14.67 -7.80 2.75
CA PHE A 112 14.36 -8.41 4.05
C PHE A 112 15.49 -8.21 5.09
N ALA A 113 16.75 -8.22 4.65
CA ALA A 113 17.89 -7.98 5.54
C ALA A 113 18.01 -6.52 6.00
N SER A 114 17.36 -5.58 5.30
CA SER A 114 17.35 -4.15 5.65
C SER A 114 16.71 -3.87 7.02
N PRO A 115 16.96 -2.69 7.63
CA PRO A 115 16.24 -2.24 8.83
C PRO A 115 14.72 -2.18 8.64
N LEU A 116 14.25 -1.98 7.40
CA LEU A 116 12.83 -1.92 7.06
C LEU A 116 12.14 -3.29 7.05
N LYS A 117 12.90 -4.40 7.03
CA LYS A 117 12.38 -5.79 7.05
C LYS A 117 11.31 -6.04 5.99
N ILE A 118 11.54 -5.59 4.76
CA ILE A 118 10.55 -5.65 3.67
C ILE A 118 10.34 -7.11 3.21
N PRO A 119 9.16 -7.71 3.41
CA PRO A 119 8.83 -9.03 2.93
C PRO A 119 8.31 -8.95 1.48
N ALA A 120 8.19 -10.11 0.84
CA ALA A 120 7.67 -10.22 -0.52
C ALA A 120 6.14 -10.36 -0.52
N ALA A 121 5.47 -9.32 -0.02
CA ALA A 121 4.04 -9.30 0.27
C ALA A 121 3.10 -9.39 -0.95
N GLY A 122 3.66 -9.36 -2.16
CA GLY A 122 2.89 -9.29 -3.40
C GLY A 122 2.22 -7.93 -3.60
N SER A 123 1.19 -7.88 -4.43
CA SER A 123 0.39 -6.67 -4.69
C SER A 123 -1.08 -7.00 -4.92
N ARG A 124 -1.94 -5.98 -4.91
CA ARG A 124 -3.33 -6.08 -5.36
C ARG A 124 -3.46 -5.43 -6.72
N ARG A 125 -4.08 -6.12 -7.68
CA ARG A 125 -4.32 -5.59 -9.02
C ARG A 125 -5.35 -4.47 -8.96
N TYR A 126 -5.04 -3.31 -9.55
CA TYR A 126 -5.89 -2.12 -9.49
C TYR A 126 -7.22 -2.26 -10.24
N ASP A 127 -7.33 -3.19 -11.20
CA ASP A 127 -8.49 -3.31 -12.10
C ASP A 127 -9.62 -4.18 -11.54
N ASN A 128 -9.27 -5.27 -10.86
CA ASN A 128 -10.20 -6.27 -10.38
C ASN A 128 -9.91 -6.74 -8.94
N GLY A 129 -8.94 -6.12 -8.27
CA GLY A 129 -8.62 -6.39 -6.87
C GLY A 129 -8.02 -7.78 -6.61
N THR A 130 -7.59 -8.52 -7.64
CA THR A 130 -6.94 -9.83 -7.48
C THR A 130 -5.61 -9.66 -6.75
N ASN A 131 -5.36 -10.49 -5.73
CA ASN A 131 -4.07 -10.54 -5.04
C ASN A 131 -3.05 -11.31 -5.91
N ILE A 132 -1.91 -10.68 -6.18
CA ILE A 132 -0.79 -11.26 -6.91
C ILE A 132 0.30 -11.56 -5.88
N ALA A 133 0.57 -12.84 -5.65
CA ALA A 133 1.72 -13.24 -4.83
C ALA A 133 3.02 -13.03 -5.60
N THR A 134 4.13 -12.82 -4.87
CA THR A 134 5.45 -12.98 -5.48
C THR A 134 5.75 -14.48 -5.57
N ASN A 135 6.01 -14.98 -6.78
CA ASN A 135 6.50 -16.35 -6.95
C ASN A 135 8.01 -16.35 -6.61
N TYR A 136 8.41 -17.23 -5.70
CA TYR A 136 9.80 -17.44 -5.28
C TYR A 136 10.51 -18.38 -6.24
#